data_AF-A0A2W4W6E9-F1
#
_entry.id   AF-A0A2W4W6E9-F1
#
_cell.length_a   1.000
_cell.length_b   1.000
_cell.length_c   1.000
_cell.angle_alpha   90.00
_cell.angle_beta   90.00
_cell.angle_gamma   90.00
#
_symmetry.space_group_name_H-M   'P 1'
#
loop_
_entity.id
_entity.type
_entity.pdbx_description
1 polymer ?
#
loop_
_entity_poly.entity_id
_entity_poly.type
_entity_poly.pdbx_seq_one_letter_code
_entity_poly.pdbx_strand_id
1 'polypeptide(L)'
;MDPFVYSCLFLIVLITIFSIESAVKRLERKMKRIELSLSLILNRMEIEVPSQLSDRVKQLALDPNRKIDAIKLCREETQMGLKEAKEAVEAFIESDRQRSN
;
A
#
# COMPACT_ATOMS: atom_id res chain seq x y z
N MET A 1 -13.87 -1.80 -43.43
CA MET A 1 -13.52 -2.46 -42.16
C MET A 1 -14.81 -2.60 -41.38
N ASP A 2 -15.28 -3.84 -41.21
CA ASP A 2 -16.62 -4.10 -40.69
C ASP A 2 -16.75 -3.71 -39.21
N PRO A 3 -17.82 -3.01 -38.81
CA PRO A 3 -18.04 -2.58 -37.42
C PRO A 3 -18.08 -3.75 -36.42
N PHE A 4 -18.39 -4.95 -36.90
CA PHE A 4 -18.34 -6.20 -36.12
C PHE A 4 -16.93 -6.53 -35.61
N VAL A 5 -15.89 -6.24 -36.40
CA VAL A 5 -14.49 -6.56 -36.02
C VAL A 5 -14.04 -5.67 -34.85
N TYR A 6 -14.41 -4.39 -34.86
CA TYR A 6 -14.11 -3.46 -33.77
C TYR A 6 -14.87 -3.81 -32.49
N SER A 7 -16.13 -4.25 -32.60
CA SER A 7 -16.91 -4.70 -31.45
C SER A 7 -16.28 -5.95 -30.80
N CYS A 8 -15.84 -6.93 -31.60
CA CYS A 8 -15.15 -8.11 -31.10
C CYS A 8 -13.81 -7.76 -30.43
N LEU A 9 -13.00 -6.90 -31.04
CA LEU A 9 -11.74 -6.47 -30.43
C LEU A 9 -11.97 -5.74 -29.10
N PHE A 10 -12.94 -4.84 -29.05
CA PHE A 10 -13.29 -4.12 -27.83
C PHE A 10 -13.73 -5.08 -26.72
N LEU A 11 -14.54 -6.08 -27.06
CA LEU A 11 -15.03 -7.07 -26.11
C LEU A 11 -13.89 -7.96 -25.58
N ILE A 12 -12.94 -8.37 -26.44
CA ILE A 12 -11.73 -9.10 -26.02
C ILE A 12 -10.90 -8.26 -25.05
N VAL A 13 -10.67 -6.99 -25.36
CA VAL A 13 -9.92 -6.06 -24.50
C VAL A 13 -10.58 -5.95 -23.13
N LEU A 14 -11.90 -5.75 -23.06
CA LEU A 14 -12.62 -5.69 -21.79
C LEU A 14 -12.49 -6.96 -20.95
N ILE A 15 -12.58 -8.14 -21.58
CA ILE A 15 -12.44 -9.44 -20.88
C ILE A 15 -11.03 -9.59 -20.29
N THR A 16 -10.00 -9.18 -21.04
CA THR A 16 -8.60 -9.26 -20.56
C THR A 16 -8.35 -8.32 -19.38
N ILE A 17 -8.87 -7.09 -19.43
CA ILE A 17 -8.78 -6.12 -18.33
C ILE A 17 -9.44 -6.67 -17.07
N PHE A 18 -10.66 -7.21 -17.20
CA PHE A 18 -11.40 -7.79 -16.08
C PHE A 18 -10.70 -9.01 -15.45
N SER A 19 -10.02 -9.81 -16.27
CA SER A 19 -9.24 -10.96 -15.80
C SER A 19 -8.00 -10.55 -15.00
N ILE A 20 -7.34 -9.45 -15.39
CA ILE A 20 -6.18 -8.90 -14.68
C ILE A 20 -6.59 -8.41 -13.29
N GLU A 21 -7.69 -7.65 -13.19
CA GLU A 21 -8.21 -7.22 -11.88
C GLU A 21 -8.51 -8.41 -10.96
N SER A 22 -9.08 -9.48 -11.52
CA SER A 22 -9.40 -10.69 -10.78
C SER A 22 -8.15 -11.46 -10.32
N ALA A 23 -7.06 -11.40 -11.07
CA ALA A 23 -5.77 -12.00 -10.71
C ALA A 23 -5.04 -11.18 -9.62
N VAL A 24 -5.09 -9.85 -9.71
CA VAL A 24 -4.49 -8.95 -8.71
C VAL A 24 -5.13 -9.15 -7.34
N LYS A 25 -6.46 -9.30 -7.25
CA LYS A 25 -7.18 -9.63 -6.00
C LYS A 25 -6.83 -11.00 -5.40
N ARG A 26 -6.20 -11.91 -6.16
CA ARG A 26 -5.68 -13.19 -5.64
C ARG A 26 -4.29 -13.04 -5.05
N LEU A 27 -3.52 -12.06 -5.49
CA LEU A 27 -2.17 -11.81 -5.01
C LEU A 27 -2.17 -11.12 -3.64
N GLU A 28 -3.10 -10.18 -3.42
CA GLU A 28 -3.32 -9.52 -2.11
C GLU A 28 -3.55 -10.53 -0.96
N ARG A 29 -4.24 -11.65 -1.24
CA ARG A 29 -4.54 -12.67 -0.22
C ARG A 29 -3.33 -13.47 0.24
N LYS A 30 -2.26 -13.56 -0.57
CA LYS A 30 -1.04 -14.26 -0.19
C LYS A 30 -0.17 -13.42 0.74
N MET A 31 -0.21 -12.09 0.63
CA MET A 31 0.49 -11.18 1.55
C MET A 31 0.04 -11.36 3.00
N LYS A 32 -1.27 -11.51 3.24
CA LYS A 32 -1.81 -11.70 4.60
C LYS A 32 -1.21 -12.89 5.36
N ARG A 33 -0.80 -13.96 4.67
CA ARG A 33 -0.15 -15.11 5.32
C ARG A 33 1.30 -14.83 5.67
N ILE A 34 2.01 -14.11 4.80
CA ILE A 34 3.41 -13.72 5.03
C ILE A 34 3.50 -12.75 6.21
N GLU A 35 2.58 -11.80 6.28
CA GLU A 35 2.48 -10.84 7.39
C GLU A 35 2.22 -11.54 8.72
N LEU A 36 1.33 -12.53 8.76
CA LEU A 36 1.05 -13.30 9.98
C LEU A 36 2.26 -14.13 10.43
N SER A 37 3.02 -14.71 9.49
CA SER A 37 4.25 -15.45 9.78
C SER A 37 5.38 -14.54 10.28
N LEU A 38 5.51 -13.33 9.72
CA LEU A 38 6.47 -12.33 10.22
C LEU A 38 6.11 -11.88 11.63
N SER A 39 4.84 -11.58 11.91
CA SER A 39 4.38 -11.15 13.23
C SER A 39 4.66 -12.19 14.32
N LEU A 40 4.51 -13.49 14.01
CA LEU A 40 4.79 -14.56 14.96
C LEU A 40 6.29 -14.76 15.24
N ILE A 41 7.14 -14.51 14.24
CA ILE A 41 8.60 -14.53 14.39
C ILE A 41 9.09 -13.28 15.14
N LEU A 42 8.54 -12.10 14.82
CA LEU A 42 8.83 -10.82 15.48
C LEU A 42 8.46 -10.84 16.96
N ASN A 43 7.28 -11.36 17.29
CA ASN A 43 6.82 -11.46 18.69
C ASN A 43 7.70 -12.38 19.55
N ARG A 44 8.40 -13.35 18.95
CA ARG A 44 9.33 -14.24 19.67
C ARG A 44 10.69 -13.58 19.93
N MET A 45 10.99 -12.43 19.30
CA MET A 45 12.30 -11.77 19.37
C MET A 45 12.30 -10.44 20.16
N GLU A 46 11.20 -10.01 20.79
CA GLU A 46 11.11 -8.70 21.49
C GLU A 46 11.54 -7.50 20.63
N ILE A 47 11.49 -7.64 19.30
CA ILE A 47 11.72 -6.54 18.37
C ILE A 47 10.36 -5.87 18.17
N GLU A 48 10.15 -4.76 18.87
CA GLU A 48 9.11 -3.78 18.54
C GLU A 48 9.20 -3.53 17.04
N VAL A 49 8.20 -3.99 16.27
CA VAL A 49 8.15 -3.86 14.83
C VAL A 49 8.25 -2.37 14.53
N PRO A 50 9.41 -1.84 14.09
CA PRO A 50 9.51 -0.43 13.83
C PRO A 50 8.79 -0.26 12.51
N SER A 51 7.56 0.25 12.60
CA SER A 51 6.88 1.09 11.63
C SER A 51 7.21 0.80 10.17
N GLN A 52 6.19 0.47 9.38
CA GLN A 52 6.26 0.41 7.92
C GLN A 52 6.80 1.71 7.26
N LEU A 53 6.98 2.78 8.04
CA LEU A 53 7.65 4.02 7.69
C LEU A 53 9.12 4.01 8.15
N SER A 54 10.03 4.27 7.21
CA SER A 54 11.40 4.71 7.48
C SER A 54 11.43 5.91 8.42
N ASP A 55 12.49 6.05 9.23
CA ASP A 55 12.64 7.16 10.18
C ASP A 55 12.58 8.53 9.50
N ARG A 56 13.00 8.61 8.23
CA ARG A 56 12.91 9.82 7.43
C ARG A 56 11.48 10.18 7.08
N VAL A 57 10.63 9.18 6.81
CA VAL A 57 9.20 9.39 6.57
C VAL A 57 8.49 9.85 7.84
N LYS A 58 8.85 9.29 9.00
CA LYS A 58 8.30 9.74 10.30
C LYS A 58 8.61 11.21 10.58
N GLN A 59 9.86 11.63 10.38
CA GLN A 59 10.26 13.03 10.56
C GLN A 59 9.45 13.98 9.68
N LEU A 60 9.17 13.57 8.44
CA LEU A 60 8.31 14.33 7.53
C LEU A 60 6.84 14.31 7.96
N ALA A 61 6.37 13.19 8.51
CA ALA A 61 4.98 13.02 8.92
C ALA A 61 4.63 13.83 10.20
N LEU A 62 5.62 14.06 11.09
CA LEU A 62 5.46 14.88 12.28
C LEU A 62 5.22 16.37 11.95
N ASP A 63 5.69 16.84 10.80
CA ASP A 63 5.43 18.20 10.33
C ASP A 63 4.12 18.23 9.52
N PRO A 64 3.06 18.91 9.99
CA PRO A 64 1.78 18.98 9.29
C PRO A 64 1.87 19.60 7.90
N ASN A 65 2.88 20.44 7.62
CA ASN A 65 3.09 21.04 6.31
C ASN A 65 3.81 20.10 5.33
N ARG A 66 4.41 19.00 5.82
CA ARG A 66 5.23 18.08 5.02
C ARG A 66 4.63 16.68 4.87
N LYS A 67 3.36 16.52 5.25
CA LYS A 67 2.59 15.27 5.08
C LYS A 67 2.63 14.74 3.64
N ILE A 68 2.54 15.60 2.63
CA ILE A 68 2.59 15.18 1.21
C ILE A 68 3.98 14.62 0.86
N ASP A 69 5.04 15.23 1.38
CA ASP A 69 6.42 14.76 1.16
C ASP A 69 6.67 13.43 1.86
N ALA A 70 6.10 13.23 3.05
CA ALA A 70 6.11 11.94 3.75
C ALA A 70 5.44 10.84 2.88
N ILE A 71 4.27 11.13 2.30
CA ILE A 71 3.55 10.17 1.43
C ILE A 71 4.35 9.85 0.16
N LYS A 72 4.97 10.86 -0.46
CA LYS A 72 5.84 10.65 -1.63
C LYS A 72 7.03 9.77 -1.30
N LEU A 73 7.76 10.09 -0.22
CA LEU A 73 8.92 9.32 0.20
C LEU A 73 8.54 7.89 0.60
N CYS A 74 7.45 7.72 1.34
CA CYS A 74 6.92 6.39 1.66
C CYS A 74 6.69 5.56 0.40
N ARG A 75 6.07 6.16 -0.62
CA ARG A 75 5.80 5.50 -1.90
C ARG A 75 7.07 5.21 -2.70
N GLU A 76 8.08 6.07 -2.66
CA GLU A 76 9.37 5.84 -3.31
C GLU A 76 10.13 4.67 -2.65
N GLU A 77 10.15 4.63 -1.31
CA GLU A 77 10.86 3.62 -0.52
C GLU A 77 10.17 2.25 -0.50
N THR A 78 8.82 2.23 -0.39
CA THR A 78 8.06 0.97 -0.25
C THR A 78 7.41 0.50 -1.55
N GLN A 79 7.40 1.33 -2.61
CA GLN A 79 6.72 1.08 -3.88
C GLN A 79 5.20 0.80 -3.74
N MET A 80 4.60 1.18 -2.60
CA MET A 80 3.18 1.01 -2.34
C MET A 80 2.31 1.91 -3.23
N GLY A 81 1.04 1.54 -3.41
CA GLY A 81 0.05 2.39 -4.05
C GLY A 81 -0.14 3.71 -3.30
N LEU A 82 -0.57 4.77 -3.99
CA LEU A 82 -0.78 6.09 -3.37
C LEU A 82 -1.75 6.03 -2.17
N LYS A 83 -2.78 5.18 -2.27
CA LYS A 83 -3.76 4.96 -1.20
C LYS A 83 -3.12 4.33 0.03
N GLU A 84 -2.35 3.27 -0.16
CA GLU A 84 -1.66 2.52 0.92
C GLU A 84 -0.61 3.41 1.61
N ALA A 85 0.18 4.14 0.84
CA ALA A 85 1.18 5.08 1.37
C ALA A 85 0.52 6.20 2.20
N LYS A 86 -0.63 6.72 1.74
CA LYS A 86 -1.40 7.71 2.50
C LYS A 86 -1.92 7.13 3.81
N GLU A 87 -2.54 5.95 3.76
CA GLU A 87 -3.10 5.29 4.95
C GLU A 87 -2.03 4.99 5.99
N ALA A 88 -0.84 4.54 5.58
CA ALA A 88 0.29 4.27 6.47
C ALA A 88 0.80 5.54 7.18
N VAL A 89 0.96 6.64 6.43
CA VAL A 89 1.39 7.94 6.99
C VAL A 89 0.32 8.52 7.91
N GLU A 90 -0.95 8.43 7.55
CA GLU A 90 -2.06 8.92 8.38
C GLU A 90 -2.21 8.14 9.68
N ALA A 91 -2.10 6.81 9.64
CA ALA A 91 -2.13 5.98 10.84
C ALA A 91 -0.99 6.33 11.82
N PHE A 92 0.21 6.60 11.30
CA PHE A 92 1.33 7.05 12.11
C PHE A 92 1.04 8.39 12.81
N ILE A 93 0.58 9.40 12.06
CA ILE A 93 0.25 10.73 12.61
C ILE A 93 -0.83 10.62 13.69
N GLU A 94 -1.85 9.79 13.49
CA GLU A 94 -2.92 9.61 14.46
C GLU A 94 -2.42 8.92 15.74
N SER A 95 -1.58 7.90 15.61
CA SER A 95 -0.97 7.24 16.78
C SER A 95 -0.05 8.17 17.57
N ASP A 96 0.70 9.05 16.89
CA ASP A 96 1.58 10.03 17.52
C ASP A 96 0.78 11.12 18.25
N ARG A 97 -0.30 11.60 17.64
CA ARG A 97 -1.23 12.54 18.28
C ARG A 97 -1.88 11.94 19.53
N GLN A 98 -2.24 10.66 19.51
CA GLN A 98 -2.78 9.96 20.68
C GLN A 98 -1.76 9.75 21.79
N ARG A 99 -0.46 9.67 21.46
CA ARG A 99 0.63 9.57 22.44
C ARG A 99 0.98 10.91 23.08
N SER A 100 0.70 12.02 22.38
CA SER A 100 0.96 13.39 22.84
C SER A 100 -0.18 14.00 23.68
N ASN A 101 -1.27 13.25 23.92
CA ASN A 101 -2.47 13.68 24.63
C ASN A 101 -2.66 12.89 25.93
#